data_AF-A0AAD8SKX9-F1
#
_entry.id   AF-A0AAD8SKX9-F1
#
_cell.length_a   1.000
_cell.length_b   1.000
_cell.length_c   1.000
_cell.angle_alpha   90.00
_cell.angle_beta   90.00
_cell.angle_gamma   90.00
#
_symmetry.space_group_name_H-M   'P 1'
#
loop_
_entity.id
_entity.type
_entity.pdbx_description
1 polymer ?
#
loop_
_entity_poly.entity_id
_entity_poly.type
_entity_poly.pdbx_seq_one_letter_code
_entity_poly.pdbx_strand_id
1 'polypeptide(L)'
;MAEMLGPVDFKKTMDFWQQNKWSGFFPVVWHIIKDIPNRLFKHITLENNDNRPVTFSRDTQEIGLPQGLEVLKIFKAYRHGTSILDDFDFYEEKENTRCAQKGINADSLHEARVSYFGTDDLKSMGDIEASMESINLHEPWE
;
A
#
# COMPACT_ATOMS: atom_id res chain seq x y z
N MET A 1 0.56 4.78 0.86
CA MET A 1 -0.34 5.08 1.99
C MET A 1 -1.68 4.44 1.71
N ALA A 2 -2.23 3.76 2.70
CA ALA A 2 -3.49 3.03 2.58
C ALA A 2 -4.35 3.28 3.83
N GLU A 3 -5.67 3.13 3.66
CA GLU A 3 -6.67 3.21 4.71
C GLU A 3 -7.17 1.80 5.04
N MET A 4 -7.27 1.48 6.33
CA MET A 4 -7.89 0.25 6.82
C MET A 4 -9.41 0.42 6.82
N LEU A 5 -10.13 -0.43 6.07
CA LEU A 5 -11.58 -0.30 5.89
C LEU A 5 -12.41 -1.04 6.95
N GLY A 6 -11.79 -1.96 7.70
CA GLY A 6 -12.53 -2.81 8.63
C GLY A 6 -11.62 -3.59 9.58
N PRO A 7 -12.20 -4.27 10.57
CA PRO A 7 -11.46 -5.00 11.59
C PRO A 7 -10.68 -6.20 11.04
N VAL A 8 -9.74 -6.71 11.84
CA VAL A 8 -8.95 -7.90 11.53
C VAL A 8 -9.77 -9.18 11.72
N ASP A 9 -9.85 -10.01 10.68
CA ASP A 9 -10.30 -11.39 10.74
C ASP A 9 -9.09 -12.33 10.90
N PHE A 10 -8.88 -12.82 12.12
CA PHE A 10 -7.77 -13.73 12.46
C PHE A 10 -7.95 -15.16 11.95
N LYS A 11 -9.18 -15.58 11.60
CA LYS A 11 -9.44 -16.94 11.10
C LYS A 11 -9.05 -17.07 9.63
N LYS A 12 -8.93 -15.95 8.94
CA LYS A 12 -8.57 -15.91 7.54
C LYS A 12 -7.06 -15.86 7.36
N THR A 13 -6.55 -16.66 6.43
CA THR A 13 -5.14 -16.65 6.04
C THR A 13 -5.07 -16.51 4.53
N MET A 14 -4.13 -15.70 4.05
CA MET A 14 -3.92 -15.48 2.61
C MET A 14 -2.71 -16.29 2.14
N ASP A 15 -2.83 -16.91 0.98
CA ASP A 15 -1.81 -17.78 0.36
C ASP A 15 -0.88 -17.05 -0.63
N PHE A 16 -1.16 -15.77 -0.87
CA PHE A 16 -0.32 -14.90 -1.69
C PHE A 16 0.98 -14.46 -1.00
N TRP A 17 1.08 -14.62 0.34
CA TRP A 17 2.31 -14.27 1.04
C TRP A 17 3.48 -15.19 0.64
N GLN A 18 4.69 -14.63 0.57
CA GLN A 18 5.89 -15.43 0.29
C GLN A 18 6.24 -16.38 1.45
N GLN A 19 5.94 -15.99 2.69
CA GLN A 19 6.18 -16.78 3.90
C GLN A 19 4.86 -17.07 4.60
N ASN A 20 4.66 -18.31 5.04
CA ASN A 20 3.46 -18.76 5.76
C ASN A 20 3.43 -18.33 7.24
N LYS A 21 4.05 -17.20 7.58
CA LYS A 21 4.11 -16.70 8.96
C LYS A 21 3.01 -15.70 9.30
N TRP A 22 2.34 -15.16 8.27
CA TRP A 22 1.32 -14.14 8.41
C TRP A 22 -0.06 -14.79 8.37
N SER A 23 -0.79 -14.68 9.48
CA SER A 23 -2.20 -15.04 9.60
C SER A 23 -3.04 -13.81 9.90
N GLY A 24 -4.33 -13.90 9.63
CA GLY A 24 -5.23 -12.77 9.72
C GLY A 24 -5.32 -11.96 8.43
N PHE A 25 -6.41 -11.22 8.30
CA PHE A 25 -6.66 -10.36 7.15
C PHE A 25 -7.53 -9.17 7.57
N PHE A 26 -7.25 -7.99 7.04
CA PHE A 26 -8.16 -6.85 7.05
C PHE A 26 -8.09 -6.13 5.70
N PRO A 27 -9.22 -5.62 5.18
CA PRO A 27 -9.26 -4.91 3.92
C PRO A 27 -8.61 -3.52 4.04
N VAL A 28 -7.92 -3.11 2.98
CA VAL A 28 -7.33 -1.77 2.85
C VAL A 28 -7.59 -1.18 1.47
N VAL A 29 -7.65 0.15 1.38
CA VAL A 29 -7.66 0.89 0.11
C VAL A 29 -6.40 1.72 0.00
N TRP A 30 -5.74 1.63 -1.16
CA TRP A 30 -4.55 2.44 -1.46
C TRP A 30 -4.97 3.83 -1.93
N HIS A 31 -4.51 4.87 -1.22
CA HIS A 31 -4.78 6.26 -1.58
C HIS A 31 -3.62 6.93 -2.30
N ILE A 32 -2.39 6.57 -1.95
CA ILE A 32 -1.17 7.17 -2.50
C ILE A 32 -0.14 6.06 -2.72
N ILE A 33 0.28 5.87 -3.96
CA ILE A 33 1.31 4.88 -4.34
C ILE A 33 2.47 5.64 -5.01
N LYS A 34 3.55 5.90 -4.27
CA LYS A 34 4.77 6.54 -4.81
C LYS A 34 5.92 6.41 -3.84
N ASP A 35 7.13 6.49 -4.38
CA ASP A 35 8.35 6.53 -3.60
C ASP A 35 8.66 7.94 -3.13
N ILE A 36 8.97 8.09 -1.85
CA ILE A 36 9.32 9.38 -1.24
C ILE A 36 10.62 9.23 -0.46
N PRO A 37 11.67 10.02 -0.77
CA PRO A 37 12.95 9.91 -0.09
C PRO A 37 12.87 10.20 1.43
N ASN A 38 13.43 9.29 2.24
CA ASN A 38 13.47 9.43 3.70
C ASN A 38 14.02 10.77 4.21
N ARG A 39 14.91 11.43 3.46
CA ARG A 39 15.46 12.75 3.81
C ARG A 39 14.38 13.81 4.07
N LEU A 40 13.21 13.68 3.44
CA LEU A 40 12.11 14.63 3.59
C LEU A 40 11.42 14.50 4.94
N PHE A 41 11.48 13.34 5.60
CA PHE A 41 10.77 13.08 6.85
C PHE A 41 11.66 13.19 8.10
N LYS A 42 12.97 13.40 7.94
CA LYS A 42 13.95 13.36 9.05
C LYS A 42 13.69 14.38 10.17
N HIS A 43 13.01 15.47 9.87
CA HIS A 43 12.69 16.53 10.84
C HIS A 43 11.47 16.18 11.72
N ILE A 44 10.68 15.18 11.33
CA ILE A 44 9.50 14.75 12.07
C ILE A 44 9.95 13.75 13.13
N THR A 45 9.98 14.17 14.39
CA THR A 45 10.35 13.33 15.53
C THR A 45 9.12 12.87 16.30
N LEU A 46 9.18 11.63 16.80
CA LEU A 46 8.07 11.00 17.51
C LEU A 46 8.36 10.92 19.02
N GLU A 47 7.61 11.67 19.81
CA GLU A 47 7.76 11.70 21.28
C GLU A 47 7.52 10.33 21.91
N ASN A 48 6.59 9.55 21.34
CA ASN A 48 6.27 8.18 21.75
C ASN A 48 7.28 7.12 21.22
N ASN A 49 8.41 7.53 20.63
CA ASN A 49 9.45 6.64 20.11
C ASN A 49 10.85 7.23 20.37
N ASP A 50 11.17 7.53 21.62
CA ASP A 50 12.46 8.10 22.07
C ASP A 50 12.88 9.39 21.32
N ASN A 51 11.93 10.17 20.81
CA ASN A 51 12.19 11.32 19.92
C ASN A 51 13.00 10.97 18.67
N ARG A 52 12.97 9.71 18.23
CA ARG A 52 13.60 9.30 16.97
C ARG A 52 12.81 9.86 15.78
N PRO A 53 13.47 10.12 14.64
CA PRO A 53 12.78 10.50 13.42
C PRO A 53 11.78 9.41 12.99
N VAL A 54 10.66 9.82 12.39
CA VAL A 54 9.60 8.92 11.92
C VAL A 54 10.11 7.83 10.97
N THR A 55 11.22 8.06 10.28
CA THR A 55 11.87 7.08 9.38
C THR A 55 12.51 5.88 10.10
N PHE A 56 12.64 5.92 11.44
CA PHE A 56 13.18 4.83 12.27
C PHE A 56 12.07 4.01 12.96
N SER A 57 10.82 4.24 12.60
CA SER A 57 9.66 3.54 13.13
C SER A 57 9.72 2.04 12.84
N ARG A 58 9.32 1.22 13.82
CA ARG A 58 9.08 -0.22 13.62
C ARG A 58 7.69 -0.46 13.05
N ASP A 59 7.43 -1.70 12.65
CA ASP A 59 6.10 -2.11 12.21
C ASP A 59 5.05 -1.77 13.27
N THR A 60 3.89 -1.27 12.82
CA THR A 60 2.76 -0.78 13.65
C THR A 60 3.03 0.40 14.60
N GLN A 61 4.16 1.12 14.47
CA GLN A 61 4.41 2.34 15.25
C GLN A 61 3.33 3.40 15.01
N GLU A 62 2.68 3.84 16.09
CA GLU A 62 1.71 4.93 16.04
C GLU A 62 2.40 6.28 15.87
N ILE A 63 1.87 7.11 14.96
CA ILE A 63 2.28 8.49 14.73
C ILE A 63 1.17 9.40 15.25
N GLY A 64 1.50 10.30 16.17
CA GLY A 64 0.54 11.28 16.70
C GLY A 64 -0.04 12.16 15.59
N LEU A 65 -1.28 12.63 15.78
CA LEU A 65 -2.00 13.41 14.78
C LEU A 65 -1.21 14.61 14.20
N PRO A 66 -0.51 15.45 15.01
CA PRO A 66 0.25 16.58 14.48
C PRO A 66 1.35 16.13 13.50
N GLN A 67 2.14 15.13 13.88
CA GLN A 67 3.20 14.55 13.05
C GLN A 67 2.61 13.82 11.83
N GLY A 68 1.48 13.13 12.00
CA GLY A 68 0.79 12.43 10.91
C GLY A 68 0.30 13.38 9.82
N LEU A 69 -0.22 14.55 10.19
CA LEU A 69 -0.61 15.58 9.23
C LEU A 69 0.59 16.14 8.45
N GLU A 70 1.74 16.30 9.10
CA GLU A 70 2.97 16.74 8.45
C GLU A 70 3.49 15.69 7.46
N VAL A 71 3.51 14.42 7.86
CA VAL A 71 3.80 13.29 6.97
C VAL A 71 2.86 13.34 5.76
N LEU A 72 1.55 13.45 5.97
CA LEU A 72 0.55 13.49 4.89
C LEU A 72 0.76 14.67 3.94
N LYS A 73 1.12 15.86 4.45
CA LYS A 73 1.46 17.03 3.63
C LYS A 73 2.64 16.74 2.71
N ILE A 74 3.70 16.09 3.21
CA ILE A 74 4.85 15.68 2.39
C ILE A 74 4.41 14.66 1.34
N PHE A 75 3.60 13.67 1.72
CA PHE A 75 3.05 12.69 0.79
C PHE A 75 2.28 13.36 -0.34
N LYS A 76 1.44 14.37 -0.08
CA LYS A 76 0.71 15.09 -1.13
C LYS A 76 1.64 15.97 -1.98
N ALA A 77 2.49 16.77 -1.36
CA ALA A 77 3.30 17.79 -2.04
C ALA A 77 4.45 17.22 -2.89
N TYR A 78 4.97 16.02 -2.55
CA TYR A 78 6.06 15.43 -3.32
C TYR A 78 5.58 15.02 -4.72
N ARG A 79 6.13 15.66 -5.76
CA ARG A 79 5.85 15.33 -7.16
C ARG A 79 6.29 13.88 -7.43
N HIS A 80 5.44 13.13 -8.14
CA HIS A 80 5.73 11.74 -8.50
C HIS A 80 7.09 11.65 -9.19
N GLY A 81 7.84 10.59 -8.86
CA GLY A 81 9.10 10.26 -9.48
C GLY A 81 9.06 8.83 -9.95
N THR A 82 9.15 7.90 -8.99
CA THR A 82 9.01 6.46 -9.21
C THR A 82 7.98 5.87 -8.24
N SER A 83 7.49 4.69 -8.55
CA SER A 83 6.60 3.91 -7.70
C SER A 83 6.77 2.41 -7.93
N ILE A 84 6.20 1.60 -7.04
CA ILE A 84 6.10 0.14 -7.25
C ILE A 84 5.30 -0.24 -8.50
N LEU A 85 4.43 0.66 -9.00
CA LEU A 85 3.63 0.39 -10.20
C LEU A 85 4.50 0.37 -11.46
N ASP A 86 5.63 1.09 -11.45
CA ASP A 86 6.57 1.13 -12.57
C ASP A 86 7.18 -0.25 -12.85
N ASP A 87 7.22 -1.11 -11.82
CA ASP A 87 7.76 -2.47 -11.85
C ASP A 87 6.64 -3.54 -11.81
N PHE A 88 5.38 -3.19 -12.06
CA PHE A 88 4.25 -4.10 -11.84
C PHE A 88 4.34 -5.39 -12.68
N ASP A 89 4.68 -5.29 -13.96
CA ASP A 89 4.85 -6.42 -14.87
C ASP A 89 5.89 -7.43 -14.35
N PHE A 90 6.98 -6.94 -13.76
CA PHE A 90 8.00 -7.77 -13.15
C PHE A 90 7.44 -8.59 -11.96
N TYR A 91 6.58 -7.99 -11.14
CA TYR A 91 5.95 -8.69 -10.02
C TYR A 91 4.89 -9.69 -10.49
N GLU A 92 4.16 -9.38 -11.56
CA GLU A 92 3.18 -10.30 -12.16
C GLU A 92 3.86 -11.55 -12.73
N GLU A 93 4.92 -11.39 -13.53
CA GLU A 93 5.69 -12.51 -14.08
C GLU A 93 6.28 -13.41 -12.97
N LYS A 94 6.79 -12.78 -11.91
CA LYS A 94 7.35 -13.48 -10.75
C LYS A 94 6.29 -14.29 -9.99
N GLU A 95 5.08 -13.75 -9.84
CA GLU A 95 3.97 -14.47 -9.21
C GLU A 95 3.49 -15.63 -10.07
N ASN A 96 3.40 -15.46 -11.40
CA ASN A 96 3.05 -16.53 -12.32
C ASN A 96 4.04 -17.69 -12.26
N THR A 97 5.34 -17.38 -12.21
CA THR A 97 6.40 -18.38 -12.03
C THR A 97 6.28 -19.11 -10.69
N ARG A 98 5.96 -18.39 -9.60
CA ARG A 98 5.72 -18.99 -8.26
C ARG A 98 4.51 -19.94 -8.30
N CYS A 99 3.42 -19.54 -8.93
CA CYS A 99 2.20 -20.35 -9.04
C CYS A 99 2.45 -21.62 -9.85
N ALA A 100 3.14 -21.51 -10.99
CA ALA A 100 3.52 -22.65 -11.81
C ALA A 100 4.37 -23.67 -11.03
N GLN A 101 5.35 -23.23 -10.22
CA GLN A 101 6.16 -24.11 -9.37
C GLN A 101 5.35 -24.80 -8.27
N LYS A 102 4.32 -24.14 -7.74
CA LYS A 102 3.42 -24.71 -6.73
C LYS A 102 2.29 -25.57 -7.32
N GLY A 103 2.20 -25.66 -8.66
CA GLY A 103 1.10 -26.33 -9.35
C GLY A 103 -0.24 -25.63 -9.17
N ILE A 104 -0.25 -24.35 -8.81
CA ILE A 104 -1.47 -23.55 -8.64
C ILE A 104 -1.81 -22.92 -9.99
N ASN A 105 -3.04 -23.13 -10.47
CA ASN A 105 -3.50 -22.48 -11.70
C ASN A 105 -3.73 -20.99 -11.44
N ALA A 106 -2.99 -20.13 -12.15
CA ALA A 106 -3.07 -18.68 -12.04
C ALA A 106 -4.49 -18.15 -12.30
N ASP A 107 -5.23 -18.75 -13.23
CA ASP A 107 -6.60 -18.36 -13.57
C ASP A 107 -7.58 -18.63 -12.42
N SER A 108 -7.42 -19.76 -11.74
CA SER A 108 -8.24 -20.11 -10.56
C SER A 108 -7.95 -19.21 -9.36
N LEU A 109 -6.69 -18.76 -9.22
CA LEU A 109 -6.27 -17.80 -8.21
C LEU A 109 -6.83 -16.41 -8.51
N HIS A 110 -6.82 -16.00 -9.78
CA HIS A 110 -7.39 -14.75 -10.24
C HIS A 110 -8.91 -14.70 -10.03
N GLU A 111 -9.65 -15.76 -10.40
CA GLU A 111 -11.10 -15.87 -10.11
C GLU A 111 -11.40 -15.85 -8.60
N ALA A 112 -10.59 -16.53 -7.79
CA ALA A 112 -10.72 -16.49 -6.33
C ALA A 112 -10.46 -15.09 -5.77
N ARG A 113 -9.50 -14.34 -6.34
CA ARG A 113 -9.24 -12.94 -5.96
C ARG A 113 -10.37 -12.01 -6.39
N VAL A 114 -10.83 -12.10 -7.64
CA VAL A 114 -11.92 -11.26 -8.19
C VAL A 114 -13.23 -11.50 -7.45
N SER A 115 -13.57 -12.75 -7.17
CA SER A 115 -14.78 -13.06 -6.37
C SER A 115 -14.71 -12.56 -4.93
N TYR A 116 -13.49 -12.46 -4.36
CA TYR A 116 -13.30 -12.06 -2.97
C TYR A 116 -13.18 -10.54 -2.78
N PHE A 117 -12.43 -9.86 -3.65
CA PHE A 117 -12.21 -8.41 -3.60
C PHE A 117 -13.26 -7.63 -4.42
N GLY A 118 -14.08 -8.33 -5.21
CA GLY A 118 -15.01 -7.68 -6.15
C GLY A 118 -14.29 -7.17 -7.41
N THR A 119 -15.08 -6.80 -8.41
CA THR A 119 -14.56 -6.22 -9.66
C THR A 119 -14.15 -4.75 -9.50
N ASP A 120 -14.70 -4.06 -8.49
CA ASP A 120 -14.51 -2.63 -8.28
C ASP A 120 -13.12 -2.29 -7.67
N ASP A 121 -12.52 -3.22 -6.92
CA ASP A 121 -11.15 -3.13 -6.41
C ASP A 121 -10.09 -3.55 -7.45
N LEU A 122 -10.52 -4.14 -8.57
CA LEU A 122 -9.70 -4.41 -9.74
C LEU A 122 -9.80 -3.24 -10.72
N LYS A 123 -9.59 -2.02 -10.22
CA LYS A 123 -9.33 -0.88 -11.11
C LYS A 123 -8.17 -1.28 -12.03
N SER A 124 -8.38 -1.15 -13.34
CA SER A 124 -7.30 -1.32 -14.30
C SER A 124 -6.13 -0.42 -13.88
N MET A 125 -4.90 -0.82 -14.19
CA MET A 125 -3.71 0.00 -13.91
C MET A 125 -3.91 1.45 -14.36
N GLY A 126 -4.55 1.64 -15.52
CA GLY A 126 -4.90 2.97 -16.05
C GLY A 126 -5.91 3.76 -15.19
N ASP A 127 -6.82 3.08 -14.48
CA ASP A 127 -7.80 3.72 -13.60
C ASP A 127 -7.18 4.16 -12.27
N ILE A 128 -6.17 3.41 -11.78
CA ILE A 128 -5.40 3.75 -10.58
C ILE A 128 -4.48 4.95 -10.88
N GLU A 129 -3.77 4.92 -12.01
CA GLU A 129 -2.92 6.03 -12.46
C GLU A 129 -3.75 7.30 -12.69
N ALA A 130 -4.88 7.21 -13.41
CA ALA A 130 -5.78 8.35 -13.62
C ALA A 130 -6.34 8.90 -12.29
N SER A 131 -6.64 8.03 -11.32
CA SER A 131 -7.06 8.46 -9.97
C SER A 131 -5.93 9.22 -9.25
N MET A 132 -4.67 8.77 -9.38
CA MET A 132 -3.50 9.45 -8.80
C MET A 132 -3.18 10.79 -9.48
N GLU A 133 -3.43 10.91 -10.78
CA GLU A 133 -3.31 12.18 -11.51
C GLU A 133 -4.40 13.17 -11.13
N SER A 134 -5.62 12.71 -10.88
CA SER A 134 -6.74 13.57 -10.45
C SER A 134 -6.48 14.25 -9.10
N ILE A 135 -5.80 13.57 -8.16
CA ILE A 135 -5.39 14.16 -6.87
C ILE A 135 -4.33 15.27 -7.04
N ASN A 136 -3.58 15.28 -8.15
CA ASN A 136 -2.60 16.32 -8.47
C ASN A 136 -3.23 17.56 -9.14
N LEU A 137 -4.48 17.49 -9.59
CA LEU A 137 -5.20 18.61 -10.19
C LEU A 137 -6.06 19.35 -9.15
N HIS A 138 -5.39 20.30 -8.47
CA HIS A 138 -5.96 21.59 -8.07
C HIS A 138 -7.37 21.59 -7.43
N GLU A 139 -7.51 21.07 -6.21
CA GLU A 139 -8.54 21.58 -5.29
C GLU A 139 -7.91 22.07 -3.98
N PRO A 140 -7.95 23.39 -3.71
CA PRO A 140 -7.71 23.94 -2.39
C PRO A 140 -8.89 23.55 -1.49
N TRP A 141 -8.58 22.88 -0.38
CA TRP A 141 -9.53 22.70 0.70
C TRP A 141 -9.55 24.01 1.50
N GLU A 142 -10.46 24.92 1.16
CA GLU A 142 -10.97 25.93 2.11
C GLU A 142 -11.99 25.29 3.05
#